data_AF-M5TJR3-F1
#
_entry.id   AF-M5TJR3-F1
#
_cell.length_a   1.000
_cell.length_b   1.000
_cell.length_c   1.000
_cell.angle_alpha   90.00
_cell.angle_beta   90.00
_cell.angle_gamma   90.00
#
_symmetry.space_group_name_H-M   'P 1'
#
loop_
_entity.id
_entity.type
_entity.pdbx_description
1 polymer ?
#
loop_
_entity_poly.entity_id
_entity_poly.type
_entity_poly.pdbx_seq_one_letter_code
_entity_poly.pdbx_strand_id
1 'polypeptide(L)'
;MLVIGGVMIVTQVSAQDETTGDAGPTGVSETIDEPAGPTLYQPSSETENNTNEQGGAAEMTFSGSAPTTSKVPAADPHAGHDHDHAHDHGDEPPQNAPAKDDPEELKEVLKTLPEEVQPDAQVAWDRFNELDRQLADEMLELRRLQIHYRNGYDQTPAAIIAFREQRNKTWDLMEEQFEAALELMRYLPSVEAVSYVVTMVQHHVENDIYDARTFEAAARLLDIGQNFRFLYLALGRSAVTVGDFDVAKRVYESLSDEDLEKADKNLKYQLEELEQQYKREQEAIAKTDSETLPQVRFETTKGNFVVELFPDAAPSAVGHFLKLVENGFYEGLDFSVVSPNVLALSGDVSGDGRGNSGEFLVDEHTREQARPGLRGSLAMAKIPLGNGEFVENSGSSQFAILYLPIVSMAKNQTVFGRVIDGMDVASRLRRVDPTEKKEKNQIQLPPDAILSAEIIRRGPELPDPVYVDMEAEIQKAVKAGLLKAKPQAAPQ
;
A
#
# COMPACT_ATOMS: atom_id res chain seq x y z
N MET A 1 -5.96 6.12 23.55
CA MET A 1 -4.80 5.62 24.32
C MET A 1 -4.17 4.51 23.50
N LEU A 2 -2.90 4.70 23.10
CA LEU A 2 -2.17 3.93 22.09
C LEU A 2 -1.52 2.70 22.73
N VAL A 3 -1.63 1.51 22.12
CA VAL A 3 -0.70 0.39 22.32
C VAL A 3 -0.60 -0.41 21.01
N ILE A 4 0.53 -0.28 20.30
CA ILE A 4 1.05 -1.29 19.36
C ILE A 4 2.45 -1.59 19.87
N GLY A 5 2.66 -2.80 20.36
CA GLY A 5 3.87 -3.23 21.05
C GLY A 5 3.55 -4.48 21.86
N GLY A 6 3.80 -5.64 21.27
CA GLY A 6 3.47 -6.93 21.89
C GLY A 6 4.32 -7.22 23.13
N VAL A 7 3.64 -7.55 24.23
CA VAL A 7 4.17 -8.39 25.31
C VAL A 7 3.03 -9.32 25.75
N MET A 8 3.19 -10.63 25.54
CA MET A 8 2.40 -11.62 26.28
C MET A 8 2.96 -11.70 27.70
N ILE A 9 2.12 -11.39 28.69
CA ILE A 9 2.38 -11.72 30.10
C ILE A 9 1.78 -13.11 30.33
N VAL A 10 2.63 -14.13 30.47
CA VAL A 10 2.24 -15.39 31.13
C VAL A 10 2.77 -15.30 32.55
N THR A 11 1.87 -15.12 33.52
CA THR A 11 2.17 -15.42 34.92
C THR A 11 1.40 -16.69 35.28
N GLN A 12 2.09 -17.82 35.28
CA GLN A 12 1.65 -19.01 36.00
C GLN A 12 1.68 -18.69 37.50
N VAL A 13 0.56 -18.91 38.18
CA VAL A 13 0.58 -19.30 39.59
C VAL A 13 0.46 -20.82 39.64
N SER A 14 1.43 -21.42 40.31
CA SER A 14 1.57 -22.82 40.68
C SER A 14 0.41 -23.34 41.51
N ALA A 15 -0.08 -24.54 41.17
CA ALA A 15 -0.59 -25.51 42.13
C ALA A 15 -0.24 -26.93 41.65
N GLN A 16 0.18 -27.76 42.60
CA GLN A 16 0.74 -29.10 42.48
C GLN A 16 -0.31 -30.13 42.04
N ASP A 17 0.09 -31.15 41.28
CA ASP A 17 -0.14 -32.55 41.67
C ASP A 17 0.70 -33.55 40.84
N GLU A 18 1.03 -34.67 41.49
CA GLU A 18 1.96 -35.74 41.11
C GLU A 18 1.45 -36.66 39.97
N THR A 19 2.34 -37.22 39.14
CA THR A 19 2.62 -38.69 39.03
C THR A 19 3.42 -39.07 37.74
N THR A 20 4.60 -39.68 37.97
CA THR A 20 5.28 -40.81 37.29
C THR A 20 5.30 -41.00 35.75
N GLY A 21 6.53 -41.18 35.20
CA GLY A 21 6.86 -42.40 34.43
C GLY A 21 7.45 -42.31 33.01
N ASP A 22 8.78 -42.24 32.92
CA ASP A 22 9.69 -43.10 32.09
C ASP A 22 9.94 -42.89 30.56
N ALA A 23 11.25 -43.00 30.25
CA ALA A 23 12.03 -43.41 29.06
C ALA A 23 11.91 -42.75 27.65
N GLY A 24 13.08 -42.38 27.09
CA GLY A 24 13.34 -41.86 25.71
C GLY A 24 13.40 -42.93 24.61
N PRO A 25 14.28 -42.89 23.57
CA PRO A 25 15.28 -41.88 23.18
C PRO A 25 15.37 -41.55 21.64
N THR A 26 16.17 -40.51 21.33
CA THR A 26 17.09 -40.31 20.17
C THR A 26 16.61 -40.41 18.70
N GLY A 27 16.87 -39.34 17.93
CA GLY A 27 16.97 -39.36 16.47
C GLY A 27 17.75 -38.13 15.95
N VAL A 28 18.85 -38.38 15.25
CA VAL A 28 19.86 -37.43 14.75
C VAL A 28 19.46 -36.91 13.37
N SER A 29 19.73 -35.63 13.06
CA SER A 29 19.89 -35.15 11.69
C SER A 29 20.83 -33.94 11.66
N GLU A 30 21.90 -34.07 10.87
CA GLU A 30 22.98 -33.11 10.65
C GLU A 30 22.47 -31.82 10.00
N THR A 31 22.98 -30.69 10.49
CA THR A 31 22.78 -29.33 9.95
C THR A 31 23.89 -28.96 8.97
N ILE A 32 23.51 -28.35 7.86
CA ILE A 32 24.39 -27.68 6.88
C ILE A 32 24.69 -26.28 7.43
N ASP A 33 25.97 -25.89 7.43
CA ASP A 33 26.46 -24.57 7.87
C ASP A 33 26.00 -23.45 6.93
N GLU A 34 25.25 -22.47 7.47
CA GLU A 34 25.04 -21.14 6.87
C GLU A 34 25.82 -20.08 7.68
N PRO A 35 26.36 -19.02 7.05
CA PRO A 35 27.19 -18.04 7.74
C PRO A 35 26.34 -17.17 8.67
N ALA A 36 26.65 -17.21 9.96
CA ALA A 36 26.00 -16.42 10.99
C ALA A 36 26.33 -14.92 10.88
N GLY A 37 25.34 -14.11 10.50
CA GLY A 37 25.32 -12.66 10.73
C GLY A 37 24.82 -12.31 12.16
N PRO A 38 25.24 -11.18 12.76
CA PRO A 38 24.96 -10.88 14.16
C PRO A 38 23.47 -10.54 14.42
N THR A 39 22.86 -11.23 15.39
CA THR A 39 21.43 -11.09 15.77
C THR A 39 21.24 -10.11 16.94
N LEU A 40 20.46 -9.02 16.80
CA LEU A 40 20.48 -7.91 17.79
C LEU A 40 19.11 -7.38 18.32
N TYR A 41 19.06 -7.26 19.67
CA TYR A 41 18.34 -6.42 20.69
C TYR A 41 16.80 -6.15 20.70
N GLN A 42 16.21 -5.94 21.92
CA GLN A 42 14.78 -5.62 22.21
C GLN A 42 14.62 -4.35 23.10
N PRO A 43 13.48 -3.62 23.07
CA PRO A 43 13.28 -2.35 23.82
C PRO A 43 12.79 -2.48 25.29
N SER A 44 12.93 -1.40 26.08
CA SER A 44 12.59 -1.28 27.52
C SER A 44 11.22 -0.68 27.84
N SER A 45 10.53 -1.24 28.85
CA SER A 45 9.30 -0.70 29.44
C SER A 45 9.39 -0.75 30.97
N GLU A 46 9.25 0.40 31.63
CA GLU A 46 8.97 0.54 33.07
C GLU A 46 7.51 0.98 33.25
N THR A 47 6.82 0.41 34.24
CA THR A 47 5.46 0.78 34.64
C THR A 47 5.46 1.20 36.10
N GLU A 48 5.10 2.45 36.35
CA GLU A 48 4.57 2.92 37.64
C GLU A 48 3.04 2.84 37.59
N ASN A 49 2.42 2.31 38.64
CA ASN A 49 0.98 2.10 38.74
C ASN A 49 0.50 2.50 40.14
N ASN A 50 -0.50 3.40 40.21
CA ASN A 50 -1.55 3.50 41.23
C ASN A 50 -2.31 4.84 41.02
N THR A 51 -3.63 4.97 41.13
CA THR A 51 -4.61 4.27 41.99
C THR A 51 -6.05 4.35 41.43
N ASN A 52 -6.80 3.28 41.70
CA ASN A 52 -8.25 3.07 41.88
C ASN A 52 -9.21 4.28 42.02
N GLU A 53 -10.46 4.12 41.55
CA GLU A 53 -11.60 3.69 42.40
C GLU A 53 -12.88 3.35 41.61
N GLN A 54 -13.69 2.47 42.21
CA GLN A 54 -14.86 1.76 41.70
C GLN A 54 -16.17 2.56 41.83
N GLY A 55 -17.20 2.16 41.07
CA GLY A 55 -18.58 2.29 41.57
C GLY A 55 -19.73 2.23 40.54
N GLY A 56 -20.53 1.17 40.63
CA GLY A 56 -22.00 1.30 40.69
C GLY A 56 -22.81 1.26 39.38
N ALA A 57 -23.57 0.18 39.22
CA ALA A 57 -24.59 -0.01 38.20
C ALA A 57 -25.84 0.89 38.39
N ALA A 58 -26.47 1.27 37.28
CA ALA A 58 -27.92 1.55 37.21
C ALA A 58 -28.43 1.40 35.77
N GLU A 59 -29.43 0.53 35.61
CA GLU A 59 -30.25 0.38 34.41
C GLU A 59 -31.07 1.65 34.15
N MET A 60 -31.12 2.09 32.89
CA MET A 60 -32.27 2.84 32.37
C MET A 60 -32.54 2.44 30.93
N THR A 61 -33.68 1.78 30.74
CA THR A 61 -34.31 1.50 29.44
C THR A 61 -34.83 2.80 28.83
N PHE A 62 -34.48 3.10 27.58
CA PHE A 62 -35.37 3.89 26.72
C PHE A 62 -35.24 3.49 25.24
N SER A 63 -36.41 3.45 24.62
CA SER A 63 -36.78 3.12 23.24
C SER A 63 -36.12 4.03 22.19
N GLY A 64 -35.60 3.46 21.11
CA GLY A 64 -35.21 4.19 19.90
C GLY A 64 -34.65 3.27 18.82
N SER A 65 -35.25 3.31 17.63
CA SER A 65 -35.09 2.38 16.51
C SER A 65 -33.65 2.20 16.00
N ALA A 66 -33.26 0.96 15.77
CA ALA A 66 -32.03 0.58 15.07
C ALA A 66 -32.16 0.81 13.55
N PRO A 67 -31.16 1.39 12.87
CA PRO A 67 -31.01 1.27 11.43
C PRO A 67 -30.36 -0.08 11.09
N THR A 68 -31.04 -0.82 10.23
CA THR A 68 -30.65 -2.13 9.71
C THR A 68 -29.34 -2.05 8.92
N THR A 69 -28.28 -2.68 9.43
CA THR A 69 -27.10 -3.02 8.63
C THR A 69 -27.42 -4.30 7.86
N SER A 70 -27.55 -4.19 6.53
CA SER A 70 -27.64 -5.35 5.65
C SER A 70 -26.28 -6.07 5.66
N LYS A 71 -26.20 -7.14 6.45
CA LYS A 71 -25.12 -8.13 6.34
C LYS A 71 -25.35 -8.93 5.07
N VAL A 72 -24.51 -8.74 4.06
CA VAL A 72 -24.36 -9.69 2.96
C VAL A 72 -23.66 -10.94 3.54
N PRO A 73 -24.26 -12.15 3.50
CA PRO A 73 -23.59 -13.33 3.99
C PRO A 73 -22.56 -13.85 2.98
N ALA A 74 -21.37 -14.15 3.48
CA ALA A 74 -20.29 -14.82 2.76
C ALA A 74 -20.76 -16.21 2.27
N ALA A 75 -20.47 -16.52 1.01
CA ALA A 75 -20.73 -17.82 0.42
C ALA A 75 -19.71 -18.85 0.92
N ASP A 76 -20.20 -19.89 1.60
CA ASP A 76 -19.47 -21.07 2.05
C ASP A 76 -19.34 -22.07 0.88
N PRO A 77 -18.15 -22.59 0.52
CA PRO A 77 -18.01 -23.59 -0.52
C PRO A 77 -18.09 -25.00 0.09
N HIS A 78 -18.96 -25.83 -0.50
CA HIS A 78 -19.13 -27.29 -0.35
C HIS A 78 -20.28 -27.79 0.53
N ALA A 79 -21.39 -28.13 -0.13
CA ALA A 79 -22.06 -29.42 0.07
C ALA A 79 -22.83 -29.78 -1.21
N GLY A 80 -22.36 -30.83 -1.91
CA GLY A 80 -23.14 -31.45 -2.97
C GLY A 80 -24.28 -32.27 -2.37
N HIS A 81 -25.48 -32.08 -2.89
CA HIS A 81 -26.55 -33.08 -2.89
C HIS A 81 -27.43 -32.86 -4.11
N ASP A 82 -27.52 -33.91 -4.93
CA ASP A 82 -28.47 -34.05 -6.02
C ASP A 82 -29.89 -33.90 -5.49
N HIS A 83 -30.72 -33.06 -6.14
CA HIS A 83 -32.15 -33.32 -6.28
C HIS A 83 -32.71 -32.54 -7.47
N ASP A 84 -33.10 -33.29 -8.50
CA ASP A 84 -34.05 -32.90 -9.54
C ASP A 84 -35.33 -32.34 -8.91
N HIS A 85 -35.65 -31.08 -9.19
CA HIS A 85 -37.05 -30.62 -9.31
C HIS A 85 -37.12 -29.39 -10.21
N ALA A 86 -37.75 -29.58 -11.37
CA ALA A 86 -38.17 -28.51 -12.26
C ALA A 86 -39.24 -27.66 -11.56
N HIS A 87 -38.91 -26.39 -11.29
CA HIS A 87 -39.90 -25.36 -11.01
C HIS A 87 -39.66 -24.15 -11.91
N ASP A 88 -40.62 -23.98 -12.81
CA ASP A 88 -40.92 -22.80 -13.60
C ASP A 88 -41.14 -21.60 -12.68
N HIS A 89 -40.14 -20.72 -12.61
CA HIS A 89 -40.26 -19.38 -12.05
C HIS A 89 -39.81 -18.41 -13.14
N GLY A 90 -40.75 -17.57 -13.59
CA GLY A 90 -40.53 -16.59 -14.63
C GLY A 90 -39.33 -15.70 -14.33
N ASP A 91 -38.59 -15.40 -15.39
CA ASP A 91 -37.50 -14.42 -15.43
C ASP A 91 -38.02 -13.03 -15.03
N GLU A 92 -38.09 -12.74 -13.73
CA GLU A 92 -37.97 -11.35 -13.26
C GLU A 92 -36.47 -11.09 -13.01
N PRO A 93 -35.86 -10.12 -13.72
CA PRO A 93 -34.46 -9.77 -13.49
C PRO A 93 -34.29 -9.28 -12.05
N PRO A 94 -33.11 -9.52 -11.43
CA PRO A 94 -32.87 -9.13 -10.05
C PRO A 94 -33.14 -7.63 -9.85
N GLN A 95 -33.91 -7.29 -8.82
CA GLN A 95 -34.38 -5.92 -8.49
C GLN A 95 -33.27 -4.91 -8.17
N ASN A 96 -31.99 -5.29 -8.28
CA ASN A 96 -30.80 -4.47 -8.02
C ASN A 96 -29.84 -4.46 -9.23
N ALA A 97 -30.34 -4.59 -10.46
CA ALA A 97 -29.50 -4.33 -11.63
C ALA A 97 -29.04 -2.86 -11.62
N PRO A 98 -27.76 -2.56 -11.90
CA PRO A 98 -27.31 -1.18 -12.03
C PRO A 98 -28.13 -0.46 -13.10
N ALA A 99 -28.43 0.82 -12.87
CA ALA A 99 -29.13 1.65 -13.83
C ALA A 99 -28.36 1.66 -15.15
N LYS A 100 -29.06 1.45 -16.27
CA LYS A 100 -28.49 1.44 -17.61
C LYS A 100 -28.88 2.71 -18.34
N ASP A 101 -28.02 3.15 -19.26
CA ASP A 101 -28.37 4.25 -20.15
C ASP A 101 -29.52 3.83 -21.09
N ASP A 102 -30.39 4.78 -21.42
CA ASP A 102 -31.24 4.68 -22.61
C ASP A 102 -30.49 5.31 -23.79
N PRO A 103 -30.05 4.51 -24.78
CA PRO A 103 -29.30 5.02 -25.92
C PRO A 103 -30.08 6.05 -26.76
N GLU A 104 -31.41 5.99 -26.78
CA GLU A 104 -32.20 6.98 -27.51
C GLU A 104 -32.26 8.31 -26.76
N GLU A 105 -32.36 8.29 -25.43
CA GLU A 105 -32.28 9.52 -24.61
C GLU A 105 -30.91 10.20 -24.77
N LEU A 106 -29.82 9.43 -24.73
CA LEU A 106 -28.47 9.99 -24.93
C LEU A 106 -28.28 10.57 -26.34
N LYS A 107 -28.86 9.95 -27.38
CA LYS A 107 -28.85 10.51 -28.74
C LYS A 107 -29.63 11.82 -28.82
N GLU A 108 -30.77 11.91 -28.15
CA GLU A 108 -31.52 13.16 -28.12
C GLU A 108 -30.74 14.26 -27.40
N VAL A 109 -30.09 13.95 -26.27
CA VAL A 109 -29.20 14.91 -25.58
C VAL A 109 -28.03 15.33 -26.49
N LEU A 110 -27.38 14.39 -27.18
CA LEU A 110 -26.30 14.68 -28.13
C LEU A 110 -26.72 15.71 -29.19
N LYS A 111 -27.94 15.58 -29.75
CA LYS A 111 -28.47 16.52 -30.75
C LYS A 111 -28.73 17.93 -30.19
N THR A 112 -28.89 18.06 -28.87
CA THR A 112 -29.09 19.37 -28.22
C THR A 112 -27.78 20.11 -27.92
N LEU A 113 -26.63 19.44 -28.01
CA LEU A 113 -25.32 20.06 -27.83
C LEU A 113 -24.98 21.01 -29.00
N PRO A 114 -24.11 22.02 -28.78
CA PRO A 114 -23.60 22.86 -29.87
C PRO A 114 -22.97 22.03 -30.98
N GLU A 115 -23.20 22.41 -32.25
CA GLU A 115 -22.75 21.64 -33.43
C GLU A 115 -21.23 21.39 -33.43
N GLU A 116 -20.44 22.30 -32.86
CA GLU A 116 -18.99 22.17 -32.77
C GLU A 116 -18.54 21.08 -31.78
N VAL A 117 -19.38 20.74 -30.79
CA VAL A 117 -19.06 19.80 -29.70
C VAL A 117 -19.65 18.41 -29.96
N GLN A 118 -20.69 18.32 -30.78
CA GLN A 118 -21.34 17.04 -31.11
C GLN A 118 -20.37 15.95 -31.60
N PRO A 119 -19.36 16.24 -32.46
CA PRO A 119 -18.40 15.23 -32.89
C PRO A 119 -17.58 14.66 -31.73
N ASP A 120 -17.09 15.51 -30.83
CA ASP A 120 -16.28 15.09 -29.68
C ASP A 120 -17.11 14.27 -28.69
N ALA A 121 -18.36 14.69 -28.44
CA ALA A 121 -19.29 13.95 -27.59
C ALA A 121 -19.61 12.56 -28.15
N GLN A 122 -19.78 12.44 -29.48
CA GLN A 122 -20.01 11.17 -30.14
C GLN A 122 -18.77 10.25 -30.04
N VAL A 123 -17.56 10.80 -30.26
CA VAL A 123 -16.31 10.06 -30.12
C VAL A 123 -16.12 9.54 -28.69
N ALA A 124 -16.38 10.37 -27.67
CA ALA A 124 -16.30 9.97 -26.28
C ALA A 124 -17.29 8.83 -25.96
N TRP A 125 -18.51 8.92 -26.49
CA TRP A 125 -19.53 7.91 -26.27
C TRP A 125 -19.19 6.57 -26.95
N ASP A 126 -18.74 6.61 -28.21
CA ASP A 126 -18.32 5.42 -28.95
C ASP A 126 -17.11 4.74 -28.29
N ARG A 127 -16.14 5.54 -27.82
CA ARG A 127 -14.95 5.05 -27.10
C ARG A 127 -15.35 4.30 -25.82
N PHE A 128 -16.21 4.89 -24.99
CA PHE A 128 -16.69 4.27 -23.76
C PHE A 128 -17.43 2.94 -24.04
N ASN A 129 -18.30 2.90 -25.04
CA ASN A 129 -19.07 1.69 -25.38
C ASN A 129 -18.20 0.58 -26.01
N GLU A 130 -17.13 0.94 -26.72
CA GLU A 130 -16.19 -0.02 -27.28
C GLU A 130 -15.31 -0.62 -26.18
N LEU A 131 -14.74 0.21 -25.31
CA LEU A 131 -13.94 -0.24 -24.18
C LEU A 131 -14.75 -1.04 -23.17
N ASP A 132 -16.04 -0.72 -22.95
CA ASP A 132 -16.92 -1.53 -22.09
C ASP A 132 -17.05 -2.98 -22.58
N ARG A 133 -17.27 -3.14 -23.90
CA ARG A 133 -17.37 -4.45 -24.55
C ARG A 133 -16.05 -5.21 -24.48
N GLN A 134 -14.94 -4.54 -24.78
CA GLN A 134 -13.61 -5.14 -24.68
C GLN A 134 -13.32 -5.57 -23.23
N LEU A 135 -13.65 -4.73 -22.25
CA LEU A 135 -13.42 -5.02 -20.84
C LEU A 135 -14.23 -6.23 -20.39
N ALA A 136 -15.49 -6.34 -20.81
CA ALA A 136 -16.31 -7.51 -20.52
C ALA A 136 -15.67 -8.81 -21.04
N ASP A 137 -15.14 -8.82 -22.26
CA ASP A 137 -14.46 -9.97 -22.86
C ASP A 137 -13.18 -10.34 -22.10
N GLU A 138 -12.33 -9.36 -21.79
CA GLU A 138 -11.07 -9.59 -21.06
C GLU A 138 -11.29 -10.01 -19.60
N MET A 139 -12.36 -9.53 -18.95
CA MET A 139 -12.77 -9.98 -17.62
C MET A 139 -13.24 -11.43 -17.62
N LEU A 140 -13.96 -11.88 -18.66
CA LEU A 140 -14.35 -13.29 -18.80
C LEU A 140 -13.12 -14.19 -18.94
N GLU A 141 -12.12 -13.76 -19.71
CA GLU A 141 -10.86 -14.48 -19.88
C GLU A 141 -10.05 -14.51 -18.58
N LEU A 142 -9.93 -13.37 -17.89
CA LEU A 142 -9.29 -13.32 -16.58
C LEU A 142 -9.97 -14.25 -15.58
N ARG A 143 -11.30 -14.27 -15.54
CA ARG A 143 -12.08 -15.18 -14.69
C ARG A 143 -11.81 -16.64 -15.04
N ARG A 144 -11.71 -16.99 -16.32
CA ARG A 144 -11.34 -18.33 -16.79
C ARG A 144 -9.99 -18.74 -16.22
N LEU A 145 -8.94 -17.93 -16.42
CA LEU A 145 -7.60 -18.20 -15.92
C LEU A 145 -7.56 -18.27 -14.39
N GLN A 146 -8.27 -17.36 -13.71
CA GLN A 146 -8.36 -17.34 -12.25
C GLN A 146 -8.97 -18.64 -11.69
N ILE A 147 -10.02 -19.17 -12.31
CA ILE A 147 -10.64 -20.44 -11.91
C ILE A 147 -9.64 -21.60 -12.06
N HIS A 148 -8.90 -21.65 -13.17
CA HIS A 148 -7.91 -22.70 -13.41
C HIS A 148 -6.78 -22.64 -12.38
N TYR A 149 -6.28 -21.43 -12.12
CA TYR A 149 -5.26 -21.19 -11.10
C TYR A 149 -5.78 -21.56 -9.70
N ARG A 150 -6.90 -20.99 -9.25
CA ARG A 150 -7.40 -21.17 -7.87
C ARG A 150 -7.78 -22.62 -7.55
N ASN A 151 -8.32 -23.34 -8.52
CA ASN A 151 -8.71 -24.74 -8.32
C ASN A 151 -7.53 -25.71 -8.47
N GLY A 152 -6.31 -25.21 -8.73
CA GLY A 152 -5.12 -26.03 -8.89
C GLY A 152 -5.12 -26.88 -10.18
N TYR A 153 -5.95 -26.54 -11.16
CA TYR A 153 -6.02 -27.26 -12.44
C TYR A 153 -4.74 -27.06 -13.27
N ASP A 154 -4.17 -25.86 -13.21
CA ASP A 154 -2.88 -25.55 -13.84
C ASP A 154 -2.08 -24.59 -12.93
N GLN A 155 -0.91 -25.07 -12.50
CA GLN A 155 0.05 -24.37 -11.63
C GLN A 155 1.43 -24.31 -12.30
N THR A 156 1.49 -24.51 -13.62
CA THR A 156 2.74 -24.39 -14.37
C THR A 156 3.23 -22.93 -14.33
N PRO A 157 4.56 -22.69 -14.41
CA PRO A 157 5.09 -21.33 -14.52
C PRO A 157 4.45 -20.54 -15.66
N ALA A 158 4.17 -21.19 -16.80
CA ALA A 158 3.50 -20.58 -17.95
C ALA A 158 2.08 -20.11 -17.61
N ALA A 159 1.29 -20.92 -16.88
CA ALA A 159 -0.06 -20.53 -16.47
C ALA A 159 -0.06 -19.37 -15.47
N ILE A 160 0.92 -19.32 -14.55
CA ILE A 160 1.09 -18.22 -13.61
C ILE A 160 1.43 -16.92 -14.36
N ILE A 161 2.33 -17.00 -15.33
CA ILE A 161 2.69 -15.86 -16.20
C ILE A 161 1.46 -15.39 -16.98
N ALA A 162 0.76 -16.30 -17.67
CA ALA A 162 -0.44 -15.96 -18.44
C ALA A 162 -1.53 -15.32 -17.57
N PHE A 163 -1.75 -15.82 -16.35
CA PHE A 163 -2.68 -15.20 -15.40
C PHE A 163 -2.27 -13.78 -15.02
N ARG A 164 -0.98 -13.55 -14.74
CA ARG A 164 -0.46 -12.22 -14.39
C ARG A 164 -0.57 -11.24 -15.57
N GLU A 165 -0.18 -11.67 -16.76
CA GLU A 165 -0.27 -10.87 -17.99
C GLU A 165 -1.73 -10.51 -18.30
N GLN A 166 -2.64 -11.49 -18.26
CA GLN A 166 -4.07 -11.24 -18.47
C GLN A 166 -4.62 -10.29 -17.42
N ARG A 167 -4.27 -10.49 -16.14
CA ARG A 167 -4.70 -9.60 -15.05
C ARG A 167 -4.21 -8.18 -15.31
N ASN A 168 -2.95 -7.98 -15.65
CA ASN A 168 -2.39 -6.65 -15.92
C ASN A 168 -3.09 -5.99 -17.11
N LYS A 169 -3.30 -6.73 -18.20
CA LYS A 169 -4.07 -6.26 -19.36
C LYS A 169 -5.48 -5.83 -18.98
N THR A 170 -6.18 -6.61 -18.15
CA THR A 170 -7.52 -6.22 -17.67
C THR A 170 -7.47 -4.94 -16.84
N TRP A 171 -6.46 -4.75 -15.99
CA TRP A 171 -6.29 -3.51 -15.23
C TRP A 171 -6.04 -2.30 -16.12
N ASP A 172 -5.14 -2.42 -17.10
CA ASP A 172 -4.86 -1.34 -18.04
C ASP A 172 -6.15 -0.92 -18.78
N LEU A 173 -6.95 -1.91 -19.19
CA LEU A 173 -8.23 -1.66 -19.85
C LEU A 173 -9.28 -1.04 -18.93
N MET A 174 -9.27 -1.36 -17.62
CA MET A 174 -10.12 -0.69 -16.63
C MET A 174 -9.75 0.79 -16.47
N GLU A 175 -8.45 1.12 -16.47
CA GLU A 175 -7.98 2.50 -16.42
C GLU A 175 -8.32 3.27 -17.71
N GLU A 176 -8.19 2.64 -18.88
CA GLU A 176 -8.62 3.24 -20.15
C GLU A 176 -10.12 3.51 -20.19
N GLN A 177 -10.94 2.56 -19.69
CA GLN A 177 -12.39 2.73 -19.58
C GLN A 177 -12.76 3.82 -18.56
N PHE A 178 -11.99 3.94 -17.47
CA PHE A 178 -12.17 5.01 -16.48
C PHE A 178 -11.94 6.39 -17.09
N GLU A 179 -10.90 6.54 -17.91
CA GLU A 179 -10.64 7.79 -18.65
C GLU A 179 -11.74 8.09 -19.67
N ALA A 180 -12.20 7.07 -20.42
CA ALA A 180 -13.29 7.23 -21.38
C ALA A 180 -14.61 7.62 -20.68
N ALA A 181 -14.89 7.06 -19.50
CA ALA A 181 -16.05 7.41 -18.69
C ALA A 181 -15.98 8.87 -18.19
N LEU A 182 -14.81 9.30 -17.68
CA LEU A 182 -14.54 10.68 -17.28
C LEU A 182 -14.71 11.67 -18.43
N GLU A 183 -14.27 11.29 -19.63
CA GLU A 183 -14.42 12.06 -20.85
C GLU A 183 -15.89 12.17 -21.25
N LEU A 184 -16.62 11.05 -21.30
CA LEU A 184 -18.04 10.99 -21.64
C LEU A 184 -18.90 11.86 -20.72
N MET A 185 -18.62 11.84 -19.41
CA MET A 185 -19.29 12.66 -18.40
C MET A 185 -19.16 14.18 -18.65
N ARG A 186 -18.23 14.63 -19.50
CA ARG A 186 -18.12 16.06 -19.90
C ARG A 186 -19.26 16.49 -20.82
N TYR A 187 -19.86 15.55 -21.54
CA TYR A 187 -20.78 15.83 -22.64
C TYR A 187 -22.17 15.29 -22.38
N LEU A 188 -22.27 14.06 -21.88
CA LEU A 188 -23.52 13.32 -21.78
C LEU A 188 -23.78 12.87 -20.33
N PRO A 189 -25.04 12.90 -19.87
CA PRO A 189 -25.43 12.46 -18.53
C PRO A 189 -25.58 10.93 -18.46
N SER A 190 -24.53 10.19 -18.85
CA SER A 190 -24.50 8.72 -18.80
C SER A 190 -24.45 8.23 -17.35
N VAL A 191 -25.46 7.47 -16.93
CA VAL A 191 -25.50 6.85 -15.60
C VAL A 191 -24.51 5.69 -15.50
N GLU A 192 -24.23 5.01 -16.62
CA GLU A 192 -23.24 3.93 -16.68
C GLU A 192 -21.82 4.49 -16.49
N ALA A 193 -21.48 5.57 -17.18
CA ALA A 193 -20.19 6.25 -17.00
C ALA A 193 -20.02 6.77 -15.57
N VAL A 194 -21.03 7.45 -15.00
CA VAL A 194 -20.99 7.92 -13.61
C VAL A 194 -20.79 6.76 -12.64
N SER A 195 -21.55 5.68 -12.78
CA SER A 195 -21.46 4.48 -11.92
C SER A 195 -20.08 3.82 -12.01
N TYR A 196 -19.52 3.76 -13.22
CA TYR A 196 -18.17 3.23 -13.44
C TYR A 196 -17.11 4.09 -12.73
N VAL A 197 -17.16 5.41 -12.91
CA VAL A 197 -16.21 6.34 -12.26
C VAL A 197 -16.34 6.29 -10.73
N VAL A 198 -17.55 6.21 -10.17
CA VAL A 198 -17.76 6.03 -8.72
C VAL A 198 -17.09 4.75 -8.23
N THR A 199 -17.27 3.65 -8.96
CA THR A 199 -16.70 2.35 -8.61
C THR A 199 -15.17 2.39 -8.69
N MET A 200 -14.59 3.01 -9.71
CA MET A 200 -13.15 3.14 -9.88
C MET A 200 -12.53 4.07 -8.82
N VAL A 201 -13.17 5.18 -8.46
CA VAL A 201 -12.68 6.03 -7.36
C VAL A 201 -12.70 5.28 -6.03
N GLN A 202 -13.72 4.46 -5.78
CA GLN A 202 -13.73 3.60 -4.58
C GLN A 202 -12.56 2.59 -4.63
N HIS A 203 -12.38 1.91 -5.77
CA HIS A 203 -11.27 0.99 -5.99
C HIS A 203 -9.90 1.67 -5.77
N HIS A 204 -9.75 2.90 -6.22
CA HIS A 204 -8.55 3.71 -6.04
C HIS A 204 -8.27 3.98 -4.57
N VAL A 205 -9.28 4.38 -3.78
CA VAL A 205 -9.12 4.58 -2.33
C VAL A 205 -8.71 3.28 -1.62
N GLU A 206 -9.32 2.15 -1.99
CA GLU A 206 -9.01 0.84 -1.41
C GLU A 206 -7.57 0.38 -1.73
N ASN A 207 -7.00 0.86 -2.84
CA ASN A 207 -5.66 0.52 -3.30
C ASN A 207 -4.65 1.67 -3.15
N ASP A 208 -4.97 2.72 -2.40
CA ASP A 208 -4.10 3.89 -2.20
C ASP A 208 -3.66 4.57 -3.51
N ILE A 209 -4.53 4.67 -4.50
CA ILE A 209 -4.30 5.35 -5.79
C ILE A 209 -4.86 6.78 -5.69
N TYR A 210 -3.96 7.74 -5.44
CA TYR A 210 -4.31 9.15 -5.24
C TYR A 210 -3.64 10.02 -6.30
N ASP A 211 -3.76 9.65 -7.58
CA ASP A 211 -3.19 10.40 -8.69
C ASP A 211 -4.12 11.57 -9.12
N ALA A 212 -3.71 12.31 -10.15
CA ALA A 212 -4.49 13.42 -10.69
C ALA A 212 -5.84 12.97 -11.28
N ARG A 213 -5.96 11.73 -11.74
CA ARG A 213 -7.19 11.19 -12.30
C ARG A 213 -8.19 10.88 -11.19
N THR A 214 -7.74 10.33 -10.06
CA THR A 214 -8.56 10.21 -8.83
C THR A 214 -9.04 11.58 -8.36
N PHE A 215 -8.17 12.59 -8.36
CA PHE A 215 -8.54 13.97 -7.99
C PHE A 215 -9.64 14.52 -8.88
N GLU A 216 -9.45 14.47 -10.21
CA GLU A 216 -10.43 14.97 -11.18
C GLU A 216 -11.76 14.24 -11.06
N ALA A 217 -11.73 12.91 -10.94
CA ALA A 217 -12.92 12.09 -10.81
C ALA A 217 -13.71 12.38 -9.53
N ALA A 218 -13.04 12.41 -8.39
CA ALA A 218 -13.70 12.70 -7.12
C ALA A 218 -14.32 14.10 -7.12
N ALA A 219 -13.62 15.11 -7.65
CA ALA A 219 -14.16 16.47 -7.78
C ALA A 219 -15.41 16.51 -8.65
N ARG A 220 -15.37 15.93 -9.86
CA ARG A 220 -16.50 15.90 -10.80
C ARG A 220 -17.71 15.18 -10.23
N LEU A 221 -17.50 14.05 -9.56
CA LEU A 221 -18.58 13.28 -8.94
C LEU A 221 -19.29 14.10 -7.84
N LEU A 222 -18.53 14.82 -7.01
CA LEU A 222 -19.09 15.73 -6.02
C LEU A 222 -19.86 16.89 -6.68
N ASP A 223 -19.33 17.47 -7.76
CA ASP A 223 -19.97 18.57 -8.49
C ASP A 223 -21.34 18.19 -9.09
N ILE A 224 -21.50 16.95 -9.55
CA ILE A 224 -22.78 16.41 -10.04
C ILE A 224 -23.70 15.87 -8.92
N GLY A 225 -23.32 16.08 -7.65
CA GLY A 225 -24.15 15.78 -6.49
C GLY A 225 -24.01 14.37 -5.92
N GLN A 226 -23.02 13.57 -6.35
CA GLN A 226 -22.67 12.33 -5.64
C GLN A 226 -22.04 12.72 -4.30
N ASN A 227 -22.49 12.12 -3.19
CA ASN A 227 -22.13 12.59 -1.85
C ASN A 227 -21.64 11.47 -0.93
N PHE A 228 -21.00 10.44 -1.50
CA PHE A 228 -20.43 9.37 -0.70
C PHE A 228 -19.21 9.85 0.10
N ARG A 229 -19.10 9.45 1.37
CA ARG A 229 -17.98 9.80 2.27
C ARG A 229 -16.61 9.57 1.61
N PHE A 230 -16.43 8.44 0.94
CA PHE A 230 -15.16 8.08 0.32
C PHE A 230 -14.75 9.04 -0.81
N LEU A 231 -15.68 9.72 -1.48
CA LEU A 231 -15.35 10.72 -2.51
C LEU A 231 -14.66 11.94 -1.90
N TYR A 232 -15.12 12.39 -0.73
CA TYR A 232 -14.46 13.46 0.01
C TYR A 232 -13.06 13.04 0.48
N LEU A 233 -12.91 11.82 0.99
CA LEU A 233 -11.59 11.31 1.39
C LEU A 233 -10.65 11.16 0.18
N ALA A 234 -11.16 10.63 -0.94
CA ALA A 234 -10.42 10.53 -2.20
C ALA A 234 -9.95 11.90 -2.68
N LEU A 235 -10.85 12.89 -2.72
CA LEU A 235 -10.53 14.26 -3.12
C LEU A 235 -9.51 14.89 -2.17
N GLY A 236 -9.69 14.79 -0.85
CA GLY A 236 -8.76 15.36 0.12
C GLY A 236 -7.35 14.78 0.02
N ARG A 237 -7.24 13.44 -0.07
CA ARG A 237 -5.95 12.75 -0.19
C ARG A 237 -5.26 13.05 -1.51
N SER A 238 -6.00 12.99 -2.62
CA SER A 238 -5.46 13.28 -3.94
C SER A 238 -5.11 14.76 -4.13
N ALA A 239 -5.84 15.68 -3.49
CA ALA A 239 -5.50 17.10 -3.47
C ALA A 239 -4.13 17.34 -2.83
N VAL A 240 -3.83 16.67 -1.72
CA VAL A 240 -2.49 16.75 -1.08
C VAL A 240 -1.40 16.20 -1.99
N THR A 241 -1.64 15.11 -2.71
CA THR A 241 -0.61 14.45 -3.54
C THR A 241 -0.33 15.21 -4.83
N VAL A 242 -1.34 15.84 -5.43
CA VAL A 242 -1.17 16.70 -6.64
C VAL A 242 -0.74 18.13 -6.31
N GLY A 243 -0.72 18.48 -5.02
CA GLY A 243 -0.28 19.79 -4.54
C GLY A 243 -1.36 20.88 -4.51
N ASP A 244 -2.64 20.52 -4.60
CA ASP A 244 -3.77 21.45 -4.41
C ASP A 244 -4.17 21.51 -2.92
N PHE A 245 -3.33 22.16 -2.12
CA PHE A 245 -3.54 22.29 -0.69
C PHE A 245 -4.77 23.14 -0.31
N ASP A 246 -5.19 24.04 -1.20
CA ASP A 246 -6.40 24.82 -1.03
C ASP A 246 -7.66 23.96 -1.10
N VAL A 247 -7.75 23.04 -2.08
CA VAL A 247 -8.81 22.03 -2.15
C VAL A 247 -8.73 21.10 -0.94
N ALA A 248 -7.55 20.57 -0.62
CA ALA A 248 -7.38 19.66 0.51
C ALA A 248 -7.89 20.27 1.82
N LYS A 249 -7.54 21.53 2.07
CA LYS A 249 -7.99 22.28 3.25
C LYS A 249 -9.50 22.42 3.28
N ARG A 250 -10.12 22.89 2.20
CA ARG A 250 -11.59 23.06 2.13
C ARG A 250 -12.33 21.74 2.38
N VAL A 251 -11.85 20.65 1.79
CA VAL A 251 -12.45 19.32 1.97
C VAL A 251 -12.35 18.87 3.43
N TYR A 252 -11.16 18.94 4.04
CA TYR A 252 -10.96 18.47 5.41
C TYR A 252 -11.60 19.37 6.47
N GLU A 253 -11.84 20.65 6.17
CA GLU A 253 -12.63 21.57 6.99
C GLU A 253 -14.15 21.34 6.86
N SER A 254 -14.61 20.79 5.73
CA SER A 254 -16.03 20.47 5.51
C SER A 254 -16.50 19.19 6.22
N LEU A 255 -15.56 18.31 6.57
CA LEU A 255 -15.82 17.03 7.23
C LEU A 255 -15.68 17.14 8.75
N SER A 256 -16.50 16.38 9.47
CA SER A 256 -16.32 16.20 10.91
C SER A 256 -15.12 15.29 11.20
N ASP A 257 -14.57 15.36 12.41
CA ASP A 257 -13.47 14.46 12.81
C ASP A 257 -13.91 12.99 12.90
N GLU A 258 -15.21 12.69 12.96
CA GLU A 258 -15.73 11.31 12.92
C GLU A 258 -15.74 10.75 11.49
N ASP A 259 -15.90 11.61 10.49
CA ASP A 259 -15.90 11.22 9.07
C ASP A 259 -14.48 10.99 8.54
N LEU A 260 -13.48 11.58 9.18
CA LEU A 260 -12.06 11.47 8.81
C LEU A 260 -11.43 10.17 9.32
N GLU A 261 -10.69 9.50 8.43
CA GLU A 261 -9.88 8.35 8.83
C GLU A 261 -8.55 8.83 9.44
N LYS A 262 -7.81 7.89 10.04
CA LYS A 262 -6.52 8.22 10.69
C LYS A 262 -5.54 8.90 9.72
N ALA A 263 -5.48 8.43 8.47
CA ALA A 263 -4.65 9.03 7.43
C ALA A 263 -5.05 10.49 7.17
N ASP A 264 -6.35 10.77 7.02
CA ASP A 264 -6.84 12.12 6.74
C ASP A 264 -6.63 13.07 7.91
N LYS A 265 -6.78 12.59 9.15
CA LYS A 265 -6.45 13.36 10.35
C LYS A 265 -4.99 13.78 10.33
N ASN A 266 -4.09 12.85 10.07
CA ASN A 266 -2.65 13.15 9.99
C ASN A 266 -2.35 14.19 8.90
N LEU A 267 -2.92 14.03 7.71
CA LEU A 267 -2.78 15.00 6.63
C LEU A 267 -3.33 16.38 7.02
N LYS A 268 -4.56 16.44 7.54
CA LYS A 268 -5.23 17.68 8.00
C LYS A 268 -4.38 18.45 9.00
N TYR A 269 -3.80 17.77 9.99
CA TYR A 269 -2.95 18.42 11.02
C TYR A 269 -1.61 18.92 10.48
N GLN A 270 -1.17 18.43 9.32
CA GLN A 270 0.17 18.67 8.78
C GLN A 270 0.15 19.42 7.44
N LEU A 271 -1.00 19.91 6.98
CA LEU A 271 -1.15 20.54 5.65
C LEU A 271 -0.16 21.67 5.39
N GLU A 272 0.05 22.57 6.34
CA GLU A 272 0.96 23.73 6.15
C GLU A 272 2.41 23.29 5.93
N GLU A 273 2.89 22.31 6.70
CA GLU A 273 4.24 21.76 6.56
C GLU A 273 4.36 20.93 5.28
N LEU A 274 3.32 20.16 4.93
CA LEU A 274 3.26 19.41 3.68
C LEU A 274 3.31 20.33 2.45
N GLU A 275 2.60 21.46 2.48
CA GLU A 275 2.64 22.45 1.41
C GLU A 275 4.04 23.03 1.23
N GLN A 276 4.73 23.33 2.33
CA GLN A 276 6.12 23.81 2.29
C GLN A 276 7.09 22.73 1.77
N GLN A 277 6.91 21.47 2.17
CA GLN A 277 7.70 20.35 1.67
C GLN A 277 7.45 20.12 0.18
N TYR A 278 6.20 20.16 -0.27
CA TYR A 278 5.83 20.03 -1.68
C TYR A 278 6.45 21.14 -2.52
N LYS A 279 6.35 22.41 -2.09
CA LYS A 279 6.98 23.54 -2.79
C LYS A 279 8.50 23.38 -2.91
N ARG A 280 9.17 22.98 -1.82
CA ARG A 280 10.62 22.70 -1.83
C ARG A 280 10.97 21.58 -2.81
N GLU A 281 10.15 20.52 -2.88
CA GLU A 281 10.33 19.44 -3.84
C GLU A 281 10.19 19.93 -5.28
N GLN A 282 9.14 20.70 -5.59
CA GLN A 282 8.94 21.26 -6.94
C GLN A 282 10.12 22.16 -7.36
N GLU A 283 10.65 22.96 -6.44
CA GLU A 283 11.85 23.77 -6.69
C GLU A 283 13.10 22.91 -6.93
N ALA A 284 13.26 21.80 -6.20
CA ALA A 284 14.37 20.87 -6.40
C ALA A 284 14.26 20.17 -7.77
N ILE A 285 13.06 19.70 -8.14
CA ILE A 285 12.78 19.11 -9.45
C ILE A 285 13.11 20.11 -10.56
N ALA A 286 12.66 21.35 -10.45
CA ALA A 286 12.90 22.39 -11.46
C ALA A 286 14.40 22.74 -11.65
N LYS A 287 15.23 22.52 -10.63
CA LYS A 287 16.69 22.73 -10.68
C LYS A 287 17.46 21.49 -11.15
N THR A 288 16.82 20.32 -11.17
CA THR A 288 17.48 19.06 -11.49
C THR A 288 17.31 18.73 -12.96
N ASP A 289 18.40 18.32 -13.61
CA ASP A 289 18.32 17.79 -14.97
C ASP A 289 17.81 16.34 -14.91
N SER A 290 16.49 16.17 -15.07
CA SER A 290 15.82 14.86 -15.00
C SER A 290 16.34 13.87 -16.03
N GLU A 291 16.97 14.31 -17.12
CA GLU A 291 17.56 13.41 -18.12
C GLU A 291 18.83 12.71 -17.60
N THR A 292 19.41 13.22 -16.52
CA THR A 292 20.69 12.73 -15.98
C THR A 292 20.56 11.83 -14.77
N LEU A 293 19.40 11.76 -14.12
CA LEU A 293 19.24 11.03 -12.86
C LEU A 293 19.25 9.51 -13.06
N PRO A 294 19.86 8.69 -12.18
CA PRO A 294 19.77 7.25 -12.32
C PRO A 294 18.32 6.76 -12.27
N GLN A 295 17.98 5.75 -13.06
CA GLN A 295 16.67 5.10 -13.07
C GLN A 295 16.81 3.58 -12.97
N VAL A 296 15.93 2.99 -12.18
CA VAL A 296 15.81 1.54 -11.99
C VAL A 296 14.38 1.12 -12.29
N ARG A 297 14.23 0.12 -13.16
CA ARG A 297 12.94 -0.53 -13.42
C ARG A 297 12.82 -1.77 -12.53
N PHE A 298 11.72 -1.85 -11.80
CA PHE A 298 11.32 -3.04 -11.06
C PHE A 298 10.25 -3.79 -11.84
N GLU A 299 10.45 -5.09 -12.01
CA GLU A 299 9.39 -6.02 -12.37
C GLU A 299 8.89 -6.70 -11.11
N THR A 300 7.58 -6.69 -10.86
CA THR A 300 6.98 -7.34 -9.70
C THR A 300 5.89 -8.32 -10.10
N THR A 301 5.42 -9.10 -9.14
CA THR A 301 4.21 -9.92 -9.31
C THR A 301 2.94 -9.11 -9.62
N LYS A 302 2.97 -7.77 -9.53
CA LYS A 302 1.88 -6.84 -9.86
C LYS A 302 2.06 -6.06 -11.16
N GLY A 303 3.20 -6.21 -11.83
CA GLY A 303 3.58 -5.41 -13.00
C GLY A 303 4.83 -4.60 -12.72
N ASN A 304 5.10 -3.62 -13.59
CA ASN A 304 6.34 -2.87 -13.58
C ASN A 304 6.16 -1.48 -12.97
N PHE A 305 7.20 -0.99 -12.31
CA PHE A 305 7.30 0.42 -11.94
C PHE A 305 8.73 0.90 -12.12
N VAL A 306 8.91 2.20 -12.36
CA VAL A 306 10.23 2.81 -12.54
C VAL A 306 10.47 3.83 -11.44
N VAL A 307 11.67 3.76 -10.86
CA VAL A 307 12.14 4.73 -9.88
C VAL A 307 13.25 5.57 -10.45
N GLU A 308 13.29 6.83 -10.06
CA GLU A 308 14.36 7.78 -10.32
C GLU A 308 15.05 8.11 -8.99
N LEU A 309 16.39 8.12 -8.99
CA LEU A 309 17.20 8.27 -7.78
C LEU A 309 17.79 9.68 -7.68
N PHE A 310 18.15 10.10 -6.46
CA PHE A 310 18.64 11.45 -6.13
C PHE A 310 20.11 11.48 -5.67
N PRO A 311 21.10 11.36 -6.59
CA PRO A 311 22.52 11.43 -6.28
C PRO A 311 22.99 12.66 -5.49
N ASP A 312 22.36 13.81 -5.71
CA ASP A 312 22.69 15.07 -5.06
C ASP A 312 22.26 15.08 -3.58
N ALA A 313 21.06 14.56 -3.35
CA ALA A 313 20.44 14.44 -2.04
C ALA A 313 21.09 13.34 -1.19
N ALA A 314 21.34 12.17 -1.76
CA ALA A 314 21.75 10.97 -1.01
C ALA A 314 22.76 10.10 -1.79
N PRO A 315 23.98 10.60 -2.07
CA PRO A 315 24.95 9.90 -2.91
C PRO A 315 25.34 8.52 -2.38
N SER A 316 25.45 8.34 -1.05
CA SER A 316 25.82 7.06 -0.46
C SER A 316 24.68 6.05 -0.58
N ALA A 317 23.45 6.47 -0.29
CA ALA A 317 22.28 5.61 -0.44
C ALA A 317 22.05 5.20 -1.91
N VAL A 318 22.17 6.14 -2.85
CA VAL A 318 22.02 5.84 -4.28
C VAL A 318 23.13 4.91 -4.77
N GLY A 319 24.39 5.17 -4.43
CA GLY A 319 25.51 4.33 -4.83
C GLY A 319 25.39 2.91 -4.28
N HIS A 320 25.01 2.76 -3.00
CA HIS A 320 24.79 1.46 -2.38
C HIS A 320 23.61 0.72 -3.03
N PHE A 321 22.49 1.39 -3.23
CA PHE A 321 21.31 0.82 -3.86
C PHE A 321 21.59 0.32 -5.28
N LEU A 322 22.28 1.12 -6.11
CA LEU A 322 22.65 0.71 -7.46
C LEU A 322 23.60 -0.50 -7.45
N LYS A 323 24.58 -0.55 -6.54
CA LYS A 323 25.45 -1.73 -6.35
C LYS A 323 24.63 -2.97 -5.99
N LEU A 324 23.62 -2.86 -5.13
CA LEU A 324 22.74 -3.98 -4.79
C LEU A 324 21.90 -4.45 -6.00
N VAL A 325 21.35 -3.51 -6.77
CA VAL A 325 20.63 -3.82 -8.02
C VAL A 325 21.53 -4.54 -9.02
N GLU A 326 22.76 -4.08 -9.26
CA GLU A 326 23.72 -4.71 -10.17
C GLU A 326 24.07 -6.15 -9.78
N ASN A 327 24.08 -6.44 -8.48
CA ASN A 327 24.37 -7.76 -7.96
C ASN A 327 23.14 -8.69 -7.93
N GLY A 328 21.98 -8.23 -8.42
CA GLY A 328 20.72 -8.99 -8.36
C GLY A 328 20.18 -9.17 -6.95
N PHE A 329 20.59 -8.34 -5.98
CA PHE A 329 20.26 -8.53 -4.55
C PHE A 329 18.76 -8.54 -4.27
N TYR A 330 17.99 -7.76 -5.02
CA TYR A 330 16.56 -7.60 -4.81
C TYR A 330 15.70 -8.68 -5.50
N GLU A 331 16.29 -9.52 -6.35
CA GLU A 331 15.53 -10.56 -7.06
C GLU A 331 14.97 -11.61 -6.11
N GLY A 332 13.66 -11.83 -6.19
CA GLY A 332 12.92 -12.75 -5.33
C GLY A 332 12.58 -12.22 -3.94
N LEU A 333 12.96 -10.97 -3.61
CA LEU A 333 12.60 -10.38 -2.31
C LEU A 333 11.14 -9.92 -2.28
N ASP A 334 10.48 -10.19 -1.16
CA ASP A 334 9.09 -9.83 -0.91
C ASP A 334 8.94 -8.36 -0.49
N PHE A 335 7.74 -7.82 -0.73
CA PHE A 335 7.23 -6.66 -0.01
C PHE A 335 6.64 -7.14 1.33
N SER A 336 7.50 -7.27 2.34
CA SER A 336 7.19 -7.90 3.63
C SER A 336 6.24 -7.09 4.52
N VAL A 337 6.13 -5.79 4.29
CA VAL A 337 5.16 -4.92 4.96
C VAL A 337 4.52 -4.00 3.94
N VAL A 338 3.19 -4.02 3.84
CA VAL A 338 2.43 -3.11 2.97
C VAL A 338 1.26 -2.57 3.77
N SER A 339 1.47 -1.39 4.35
CA SER A 339 0.53 -0.71 5.23
C SER A 339 -0.35 0.26 4.45
N PRO A 340 -1.69 0.08 4.47
CA PRO A 340 -2.61 0.98 3.77
C PRO A 340 -2.38 2.44 4.14
N ASN A 341 -2.41 3.34 3.16
CA ASN A 341 -2.21 4.78 3.33
C ASN A 341 -0.87 5.19 3.96
N VAL A 342 0.11 4.29 4.08
CA VAL A 342 1.42 4.60 4.67
C VAL A 342 2.53 4.29 3.69
N LEU A 343 2.89 3.01 3.52
CA LEU A 343 4.04 2.60 2.72
C LEU A 343 4.03 1.10 2.38
N ALA A 344 4.84 0.73 1.40
CA ALA A 344 5.31 -0.63 1.15
C ALA A 344 6.82 -0.73 1.46
N LEU A 345 7.25 -1.82 2.10
CA LEU A 345 8.64 -2.06 2.52
C LEU A 345 9.16 -3.35 1.87
N SER A 346 10.36 -3.28 1.31
CA SER A 346 11.08 -4.44 0.76
C SER A 346 12.59 -4.33 1.04
N GLY A 347 13.38 -5.25 0.49
CA GLY A 347 14.84 -5.31 0.65
C GLY A 347 15.31 -6.09 1.89
N ASP A 348 14.42 -6.91 2.46
CA ASP A 348 14.68 -7.76 3.61
C ASP A 348 15.02 -9.20 3.15
N VAL A 349 16.29 -9.57 3.23
CA VAL A 349 16.78 -10.90 2.81
C VAL A 349 16.38 -12.04 3.76
N SER A 350 16.10 -11.76 5.05
CA SER A 350 15.69 -12.80 6.00
C SER A 350 14.18 -13.03 6.01
N GLY A 351 13.40 -12.05 5.54
CA GLY A 351 11.94 -12.09 5.50
C GLY A 351 11.27 -11.95 6.87
N ASP A 352 12.03 -11.74 7.95
CA ASP A 352 11.54 -11.58 9.33
C ASP A 352 11.52 -10.11 9.81
N GLY A 353 11.76 -9.17 8.90
CA GLY A 353 11.83 -7.73 9.11
C GLY A 353 13.23 -7.22 9.46
N ARG A 354 14.25 -8.10 9.58
CA ARG A 354 15.57 -7.74 10.13
C ARG A 354 16.73 -7.88 9.15
N GLY A 355 16.50 -8.44 7.98
CA GLY A 355 17.51 -8.67 6.97
C GLY A 355 18.07 -7.36 6.43
N ASN A 356 19.35 -7.42 6.03
CA ASN A 356 20.13 -6.28 5.59
C ASN A 356 21.23 -6.78 4.62
N SER A 357 21.97 -5.87 3.96
CA SER A 357 23.06 -6.24 3.05
C SER A 357 24.37 -6.61 3.77
N GLY A 358 24.42 -6.47 5.10
CA GLY A 358 25.64 -6.52 5.90
C GLY A 358 26.46 -5.23 5.90
N GLU A 359 26.11 -4.26 5.04
CA GLU A 359 26.72 -2.93 4.99
C GLU A 359 25.70 -1.87 5.46
N PHE A 360 26.12 -0.94 6.33
CA PHE A 360 25.26 0.11 6.89
C PHE A 360 25.78 1.49 6.52
N LEU A 361 24.88 2.41 6.20
CA LEU A 361 25.18 3.73 5.64
C LEU A 361 25.06 4.83 6.67
N VAL A 362 25.87 5.88 6.50
CA VAL A 362 25.63 7.16 7.17
C VAL A 362 24.28 7.74 6.76
N ASP A 363 23.60 8.37 7.71
CA ASP A 363 22.37 9.11 7.44
C ASP A 363 22.62 10.35 6.57
N GLU A 364 21.82 10.54 5.52
CA GLU A 364 21.97 11.62 4.55
C GLU A 364 20.77 12.61 4.56
N HIS A 365 19.79 12.39 5.44
CA HIS A 365 18.59 13.22 5.59
C HIS A 365 18.85 14.64 6.14
N THR A 366 20.06 14.92 6.63
CA THR A 366 20.48 16.24 7.12
C THR A 366 21.24 17.08 6.09
N ARG A 367 21.46 16.55 4.88
CA ARG A 367 22.14 17.27 3.79
C ARG A 367 21.30 18.44 3.31
N GLU A 368 21.96 19.46 2.77
CA GLU A 368 21.28 20.66 2.23
C GLU A 368 20.32 20.30 1.08
N GLN A 369 20.68 19.30 0.27
CA GLN A 369 19.88 18.81 -0.86
C GLN A 369 18.88 17.71 -0.48
N ALA A 370 18.71 17.41 0.82
CA ALA A 370 17.81 16.34 1.27
C ALA A 370 16.37 16.59 0.81
N ARG A 371 15.69 15.51 0.40
CA ARG A 371 14.36 15.54 -0.20
C ARG A 371 13.28 15.16 0.83
N PRO A 372 12.07 15.74 0.75
CA PRO A 372 10.97 15.39 1.65
C PRO A 372 10.36 14.02 1.34
N GLY A 373 9.69 13.42 2.31
CA GLY A 373 8.95 12.16 2.11
C GLY A 373 7.55 12.41 1.58
N LEU A 374 7.42 12.60 0.27
CA LEU A 374 6.12 12.71 -0.42
C LEU A 374 5.64 11.36 -0.97
N ARG A 375 4.42 11.30 -1.49
CA ARG A 375 3.92 10.11 -2.20
C ARG A 375 4.90 9.69 -3.29
N GLY A 376 5.15 8.38 -3.38
CA GLY A 376 6.08 7.78 -4.31
C GLY A 376 7.55 7.89 -3.91
N SER A 377 7.89 8.60 -2.82
CA SER A 377 9.29 8.68 -2.37
C SER A 377 9.82 7.32 -1.96
N LEU A 378 11.09 7.07 -2.29
CA LEU A 378 11.88 5.96 -1.79
C LEU A 378 12.69 6.44 -0.58
N ALA A 379 12.48 5.79 0.57
CA ALA A 379 13.18 6.11 1.81
C ALA A 379 13.94 4.88 2.34
N MET A 380 15.16 5.10 2.82
CA MET A 380 15.93 4.06 3.51
C MET A 380 15.21 3.66 4.79
N ALA A 381 14.90 2.37 4.92
CA ALA A 381 14.36 1.85 6.16
C ALA A 381 15.46 1.82 7.21
N LYS A 382 15.08 2.11 8.46
CA LYS A 382 15.98 2.18 9.60
C LYS A 382 15.44 1.33 10.73
N ILE A 383 16.34 0.91 11.62
CA ILE A 383 15.96 0.11 12.80
C ILE A 383 15.16 1.00 13.76
N PRO A 384 13.88 0.67 14.04
CA PRO A 384 13.02 1.49 14.90
C PRO A 384 13.34 1.28 16.39
N LEU A 385 13.23 2.34 17.18
CA LEU A 385 13.43 2.34 18.64
C LEU A 385 12.11 2.18 19.44
N GLY A 386 10.96 2.14 18.74
CA GLY A 386 9.63 1.92 19.34
C GLY A 386 8.93 3.18 19.88
N ASN A 387 9.62 4.31 19.95
CA ASN A 387 9.09 5.63 20.32
C ASN A 387 8.88 6.57 19.11
N GLY A 388 9.02 6.05 17.89
CA GLY A 388 9.01 6.84 16.65
C GLY A 388 10.39 7.38 16.24
N GLU A 389 11.44 7.08 17.01
CA GLU A 389 12.83 7.32 16.64
C GLU A 389 13.47 6.07 16.03
N PHE A 390 14.67 6.27 15.47
CA PHE A 390 15.41 5.24 14.77
C PHE A 390 16.88 5.26 15.22
N VAL A 391 17.53 4.10 15.14
CA VAL A 391 18.98 4.02 15.35
C VAL A 391 19.67 4.85 14.26
N GLU A 392 20.59 5.73 14.64
CA GLU A 392 21.41 6.52 13.71
C GLU A 392 22.21 5.59 12.78
N ASN A 393 22.41 6.01 11.53
CA ASN A 393 23.25 5.31 10.54
C ASN A 393 22.90 3.82 10.34
N SER A 394 21.60 3.48 10.43
CA SER A 394 21.12 2.09 10.37
C SER A 394 20.49 1.70 9.03
N GLY A 395 20.56 2.57 8.02
CA GLY A 395 20.10 2.26 6.66
C GLY A 395 21.03 1.25 5.99
N SER A 396 20.47 0.24 5.34
CA SER A 396 21.21 -0.83 4.66
C SER A 396 20.59 -1.19 3.31
N SER A 397 19.92 -2.34 3.17
CA SER A 397 19.26 -2.78 1.92
C SER A 397 17.76 -2.50 1.86
N GLN A 398 17.10 -2.40 3.02
CA GLN A 398 15.66 -2.22 3.10
C GLN A 398 15.25 -0.81 2.69
N PHE A 399 14.21 -0.70 1.88
CA PHE A 399 13.66 0.58 1.41
C PHE A 399 12.13 0.57 1.44
N ALA A 400 11.55 1.74 1.70
CA ALA A 400 10.12 1.97 1.70
C ALA A 400 9.69 2.82 0.50
N ILE A 401 8.54 2.49 -0.10
CA ILE A 401 7.82 3.30 -1.07
C ILE A 401 6.62 3.93 -0.35
N LEU A 402 6.53 5.26 -0.32
CA LEU A 402 5.46 5.95 0.40
C LEU A 402 4.16 6.04 -0.41
N TYR A 403 3.03 5.68 0.19
CA TYR A 403 1.71 5.83 -0.45
C TYR A 403 1.07 7.19 -0.18
N LEU A 404 1.33 7.76 0.99
CA LEU A 404 1.00 9.15 1.31
C LEU A 404 2.22 9.87 1.86
N PRO A 405 2.27 11.21 1.81
CA PRO A 405 3.34 11.98 2.40
C PRO A 405 3.50 11.73 3.91
N ILE A 406 4.74 11.66 4.37
CA ILE A 406 5.10 11.52 5.80
C ILE A 406 6.05 12.66 6.16
N VAL A 407 5.53 13.70 6.82
CA VAL A 407 6.28 14.92 7.17
C VAL A 407 7.57 14.65 7.96
N SER A 408 7.53 13.68 8.89
CA SER A 408 8.68 13.34 9.74
C SER A 408 9.78 12.59 9.00
N MET A 409 9.52 12.06 7.79
CA MET A 409 10.48 11.29 7.01
C MET A 409 11.75 12.11 6.74
N ALA A 410 11.58 13.36 6.30
CA ALA A 410 12.67 14.29 6.00
C ALA A 410 13.61 14.56 7.20
N LYS A 411 13.15 14.30 8.43
CA LYS A 411 13.93 14.53 9.65
C LYS A 411 14.64 13.28 10.16
N ASN A 412 14.23 12.10 9.72
CA ASN A 412 14.59 10.84 10.39
C ASN A 412 15.25 9.83 9.45
N GLN A 413 14.95 9.87 8.16
CA GLN A 413 15.30 8.84 7.19
C GLN A 413 15.74 9.46 5.87
N THR A 414 16.74 8.84 5.24
CA THR A 414 17.26 9.28 3.94
C THR A 414 16.25 8.98 2.83
N VAL A 415 15.67 10.01 2.23
CA VAL A 415 14.92 9.91 0.98
C VAL A 415 15.92 9.96 -0.18
N PHE A 416 15.97 8.90 -0.99
CA PHE A 416 17.02 8.72 -2.00
C PHE A 416 16.48 8.54 -3.43
N GLY A 417 15.16 8.55 -3.61
CA GLY A 417 14.55 8.47 -4.93
C GLY A 417 13.04 8.66 -4.88
N ARG A 418 12.38 8.45 -6.03
CA ARG A 418 10.93 8.47 -6.19
C ARG A 418 10.47 7.53 -7.31
N VAL A 419 9.24 7.04 -7.23
CA VAL A 419 8.55 6.40 -8.35
C VAL A 419 8.18 7.48 -9.38
N ILE A 420 8.53 7.26 -10.65
CA ILE A 420 8.21 8.14 -11.77
C ILE A 420 7.20 7.53 -12.76
N ASP A 421 7.05 6.21 -12.72
CA ASP A 421 6.12 5.45 -13.55
C ASP A 421 5.67 4.19 -12.79
N GLY A 422 4.42 3.76 -12.98
CA GLY A 422 3.84 2.60 -12.29
C GLY A 422 3.57 2.82 -10.78
N MET A 423 3.25 4.04 -10.34
CA MET A 423 2.89 4.29 -8.94
C MET A 423 1.59 3.58 -8.54
N ASP A 424 0.66 3.42 -9.49
CA ASP A 424 -0.55 2.60 -9.36
C ASP A 424 -0.22 1.11 -9.19
N VAL A 425 0.79 0.59 -9.89
CA VAL A 425 1.31 -0.77 -9.72
C VAL A 425 1.85 -0.98 -8.31
N ALA A 426 2.70 -0.06 -7.82
CA ALA A 426 3.20 -0.09 -6.46
C ALA A 426 2.04 -0.03 -5.45
N SER A 427 1.08 0.87 -5.66
CA SER A 427 -0.14 1.00 -4.85
C SER A 427 -0.98 -0.28 -4.79
N ARG A 428 -0.99 -1.12 -5.84
CA ARG A 428 -1.74 -2.40 -5.91
C ARG A 428 -1.02 -3.60 -5.28
N LEU A 429 0.17 -3.42 -4.69
CA LEU A 429 0.83 -4.45 -3.89
C LEU A 429 -0.08 -4.93 -2.77
N ARG A 430 -0.11 -6.23 -2.53
CA ARG A 430 -0.94 -6.88 -1.51
C ARG A 430 -0.65 -6.26 -0.16
N ARG A 431 -1.71 -5.90 0.58
CA ARG A 431 -1.59 -5.45 1.96
C ARG A 431 -1.03 -6.58 2.83
N VAL A 432 0.00 -6.29 3.60
CA VAL A 432 0.69 -7.23 4.47
C VAL A 432 0.95 -6.56 5.81
N ASP A 433 0.30 -7.05 6.86
CA ASP A 433 0.58 -6.69 8.24
C ASP A 433 1.34 -7.84 8.93
N PRO A 434 2.63 -7.66 9.27
CA PRO A 434 3.43 -8.71 9.89
C PRO A 434 2.96 -9.05 11.32
N THR A 435 2.12 -8.20 11.93
CA THR A 435 1.61 -8.38 13.29
C THR A 435 0.24 -9.06 13.35
N GLU A 436 -0.42 -9.23 12.21
CA GLU A 436 -1.74 -9.85 12.15
C GLU A 436 -1.67 -11.33 12.58
N LYS A 437 -2.47 -11.68 13.60
CA LYS A 437 -2.54 -13.05 14.10
C LYS A 437 -3.20 -13.93 13.05
N LYS A 438 -2.46 -14.91 12.54
CA LYS A 438 -2.97 -15.88 11.59
C LYS A 438 -4.09 -16.70 12.24
N GLU A 439 -5.33 -16.53 11.77
CA GLU A 439 -6.44 -17.35 12.22
C GLU A 439 -6.30 -18.78 11.67
N LYS A 440 -6.72 -19.75 12.47
CA LYS A 440 -6.68 -21.16 12.06
C LYS A 440 -7.65 -21.35 10.88
N ASN A 441 -7.13 -21.80 9.73
CA ASN A 441 -7.82 -22.00 8.46
C ASN A 441 -8.00 -20.76 7.55
N GLN A 442 -7.38 -19.62 7.85
CA GLN A 442 -7.35 -18.50 6.91
C GLN A 442 -6.35 -18.79 5.78
N ILE A 443 -6.81 -18.77 4.52
CA ILE A 443 -5.92 -18.87 3.36
C ILE A 443 -5.15 -17.55 3.25
N GLN A 444 -3.87 -17.55 3.64
CA GLN A 444 -2.96 -16.45 3.35
C GLN A 444 -2.33 -16.65 1.98
N LEU A 445 -2.62 -15.71 1.09
CA LEU A 445 -1.93 -15.63 -0.18
C LEU A 445 -0.55 -14.97 0.05
N PRO A 446 0.51 -15.41 -0.66
CA PRO A 446 1.89 -14.96 -0.41
C PRO A 446 2.10 -13.46 -0.66
N PRO A 447 3.06 -12.76 -0.04
CA PRO A 447 3.37 -11.39 -0.41
C PRO A 447 3.67 -11.22 -1.91
N ASP A 448 3.53 -10.00 -2.41
CA ASP A 448 4.04 -9.67 -3.73
C ASP A 448 5.56 -9.52 -3.67
N ALA A 449 6.25 -9.87 -4.77
CA ALA A 449 7.70 -9.98 -4.80
C ALA A 449 8.29 -9.22 -5.99
N ILE A 450 9.56 -8.84 -5.85
CA ILE A 450 10.39 -8.30 -6.92
C ILE A 450 10.88 -9.48 -7.75
N LEU A 451 10.52 -9.51 -9.03
CA LEU A 451 10.96 -10.53 -9.98
C LEU A 451 12.32 -10.17 -10.58
N SER A 452 12.51 -8.89 -10.92
CA SER A 452 13.77 -8.34 -11.40
C SER A 452 13.91 -6.86 -11.06
N ALA A 453 15.14 -6.37 -10.94
CA ALA A 453 15.46 -4.96 -10.81
C ALA A 453 16.60 -4.61 -11.76
N GLU A 454 16.38 -3.68 -12.68
CA GLU A 454 17.33 -3.36 -13.75
C GLU A 454 17.64 -1.86 -13.79
N ILE A 455 18.92 -1.51 -13.83
CA ILE A 455 19.36 -0.13 -14.06
C ILE A 455 19.14 0.20 -15.54
N ILE A 456 18.06 0.92 -15.83
CA ILE A 456 17.74 1.39 -17.18
C ILE A 456 18.45 2.70 -17.52
N ARG A 457 18.91 3.45 -16.51
CA ARG A 457 19.76 4.64 -16.66
C ARG A 457 20.73 4.74 -15.48
N ARG A 458 22.04 4.77 -15.75
CA ARG A 458 23.08 4.76 -14.70
C ARG A 458 23.27 6.12 -14.01
N GLY A 459 22.98 7.22 -14.71
CA GLY A 459 23.20 8.58 -14.23
C GLY A 459 24.68 8.96 -14.08
N PRO A 460 25.01 9.99 -13.28
CA PRO A 460 26.37 10.50 -13.13
C PRO A 460 27.27 9.55 -12.33
N GLU A 461 28.59 9.76 -12.42
CA GLU A 461 29.55 9.08 -11.56
C GLU A 461 29.38 9.52 -10.11
N LEU A 462 29.28 8.54 -9.20
CA LEU A 462 29.01 8.76 -7.78
C LEU A 462 30.28 8.55 -6.95
N PRO A 463 30.45 9.26 -5.83
CA PRO A 463 31.48 8.90 -4.86
C PRO A 463 31.18 7.52 -4.25
N ASP A 464 32.22 6.86 -3.74
CA ASP A 464 32.05 5.62 -2.98
C ASP A 464 31.11 5.83 -1.77
N PRO A 465 30.16 4.92 -1.51
CA PRO A 465 29.28 5.03 -0.35
C PRO A 465 30.05 5.07 0.97
N VAL A 466 29.59 5.93 1.89
CA VAL A 466 30.18 6.03 3.23
C VAL A 466 29.49 5.04 4.17
N TYR A 467 30.22 4.00 4.53
CA TYR A 467 29.74 2.95 5.44
C TYR A 467 30.16 3.19 6.89
N VAL A 468 29.36 2.69 7.83
CA VAL A 468 29.61 2.77 9.27
C VAL A 468 29.77 1.39 9.91
N ASP A 469 30.42 1.35 11.06
CA ASP A 469 30.42 0.17 11.93
C ASP A 469 29.13 0.16 12.77
N MET A 470 28.19 -0.70 12.37
CA MET A 470 26.88 -0.81 13.02
C MET A 470 26.97 -1.26 14.48
N GLU A 471 27.97 -2.08 14.84
CA GLU A 471 28.12 -2.51 16.24
C GLU A 471 28.42 -1.30 17.13
N ALA A 472 29.28 -0.39 16.66
CA ALA A 472 29.59 0.84 17.39
C ALA A 472 28.35 1.74 17.57
N GLU A 473 27.51 1.88 16.54
CA GLU A 473 26.27 2.68 16.62
C GLU A 473 25.23 2.06 17.55
N ILE A 474 25.10 0.74 17.55
CA ILE A 474 24.23 0.03 18.49
C ILE A 474 24.72 0.22 19.92
N GLN A 475 26.03 0.09 20.17
CA GLN A 475 26.59 0.32 21.51
C GLN A 475 26.37 1.78 21.97
N LYS A 476 26.45 2.74 21.05
CA LYS A 476 26.12 4.16 21.33
C LYS A 476 24.65 4.30 21.72
N ALA A 477 23.73 3.69 20.98
CA ALA A 477 22.30 3.71 21.28
C ALA A 477 21.96 3.01 22.62
N VAL A 478 22.59 1.87 22.91
CA VAL A 478 22.47 1.17 24.20
C VAL A 478 22.99 2.04 25.34
N LYS A 479 24.17 2.67 25.19
CA LYS A 479 24.74 3.57 26.18
C LYS A 479 23.88 4.81 26.43
N ALA A 480 23.18 5.29 25.41
CA ALA A 480 22.20 6.37 25.50
C ALA A 480 20.87 5.93 26.14
N GLY A 481 20.69 4.65 26.45
CA GLY A 481 19.46 4.10 27.02
C GLY A 481 18.33 3.93 25.99
N LEU A 482 18.64 4.04 24.70
CA LEU A 482 17.66 3.95 23.61
C LEU A 482 17.34 2.49 23.22
N LEU A 483 18.29 1.57 23.45
CA LEU A 483 18.12 0.13 23.23
C LEU A 483 18.50 -0.64 24.50
N LYS A 484 17.82 -1.76 24.81
CA LYS A 484 18.31 -2.66 25.87
C LYS A 484 19.46 -3.52 25.35
N ALA A 485 20.48 -3.69 26.18
CA ALA A 485 21.46 -4.76 26.00
C ALA A 485 20.80 -6.15 26.14
N LYS A 486 21.04 -7.01 25.17
CA LYS A 486 20.76 -8.45 25.09
C LYS A 486 21.56 -9.09 26.22
N PRO A 487 20.96 -10.02 26.97
CA PRO A 487 21.74 -10.88 27.85
C PRO A 487 22.78 -11.58 26.99
N GLN A 488 24.07 -11.45 27.34
CA GLN A 488 25.08 -12.34 26.77
C GLN A 488 24.61 -13.77 27.05
N ALA A 489 24.46 -14.58 26.00
CA ALA A 489 24.29 -16.01 26.18
C ALA A 489 25.50 -16.48 27.00
N ALA A 490 25.24 -17.09 28.16
CA ALA A 490 26.30 -17.67 28.96
C ALA A 490 27.10 -18.64 28.07
N PRO A 491 28.45 -18.60 28.09
CA PRO A 491 29.24 -19.54 27.33
C PRO A 491 28.84 -20.96 27.74
N GLN A 492 28.45 -21.78 26.76
CA GLN A 492 28.16 -23.21 26.94
C GLN A 492 29.43 -24.00 27.26
#